data_AF-A0A383DU01-F1
#
_entry.id   AF-A0A383DU01-F1
#
_cell.length_a   1.000
_cell.length_b   1.000
_cell.length_c   1.000
_cell.angle_alpha   90.00
_cell.angle_beta   90.00
_cell.angle_gamma   90.00
#
_symmetry.space_group_name_H-M   'P 1'
#
loop_
_entity.id
_entity.type
_entity.pdbx_description
1 polymer ?
#
loop_
_entity_poly.entity_id
_entity_poly.type
_entity_poly.pdbx_seq_one_letter_code
_entity_poly.pdbx_strand_id
1 'polypeptide(L)'
;MSRKINLVNGNIITLEESCPIAETISINNGKIAGINAIDANFKSIDLQGATVIPGFVDAHFHLVNLGKQTDSLNLKNCKSSHEIADKVLQKSKKLDFDEFILGFGWDHNKWDNKIFPDSDILNNLHVSQPIILTRIDGHSYWVNQKAMQLSGLDVSLEPPKGGNIINDCILIDNAMQPVQAIIPKPSEKNVERWIE
;
A
#
# COMPACT_ATOMS: atom_id res chain seq x y z
N MET A 1 -24.58 -3.62 -14.71
CA MET A 1 -24.70 -3.61 -16.19
C MET A 1 -25.24 -4.97 -16.65
N SER A 2 -26.49 -5.05 -17.09
CA SER A 2 -27.07 -6.28 -17.66
C SER A 2 -26.66 -6.40 -19.14
N ARG A 3 -25.53 -7.05 -19.43
CA ARG A 3 -25.10 -7.27 -20.82
C ARG A 3 -25.29 -8.74 -21.19
N LYS A 4 -26.02 -8.94 -22.29
CA LYS A 4 -26.15 -10.20 -23.04
C LYS A 4 -25.25 -10.10 -24.26
N ILE A 5 -24.25 -10.95 -24.35
CA ILE A 5 -23.19 -10.81 -25.36
C ILE A 5 -22.60 -12.16 -25.75
N ASN A 6 -22.27 -12.32 -27.03
CA ASN A 6 -21.43 -13.40 -27.51
C ASN A 6 -20.02 -12.84 -27.73
N LEU A 7 -18.99 -13.55 -27.28
CA LEU A 7 -17.63 -13.34 -27.75
C LEU A 7 -17.36 -14.42 -28.79
N VAL A 8 -16.85 -14.04 -29.95
CA VAL A 8 -16.61 -14.95 -31.09
C VAL A 8 -15.22 -14.76 -31.65
N ASN A 9 -14.73 -15.76 -32.40
CA ASN A 9 -13.42 -15.74 -33.05
C ASN A 9 -12.29 -15.46 -32.05
N GLY A 10 -12.30 -16.16 -30.91
CA GLY A 10 -11.26 -16.07 -29.88
C GLY A 10 -10.58 -17.40 -29.60
N ASN A 11 -9.47 -17.36 -28.86
CA ASN A 11 -8.86 -18.53 -28.24
C ASN A 11 -9.24 -18.55 -26.75
N ILE A 12 -10.31 -19.24 -26.38
CA ILE A 12 -10.89 -19.17 -25.04
C ILE A 12 -10.44 -20.37 -24.22
N ILE A 13 -9.61 -20.14 -23.20
CA ILE A 13 -9.19 -21.16 -22.25
C ILE A 13 -10.23 -21.22 -21.13
N THR A 14 -10.87 -22.36 -20.95
CA THR A 14 -11.99 -22.52 -19.99
C THR A 14 -11.54 -23.05 -18.63
N LEU A 15 -10.41 -23.75 -18.59
CA LEU A 15 -9.95 -24.60 -17.48
C LEU A 15 -10.90 -25.77 -17.13
N GLU A 16 -11.83 -26.10 -18.01
CA GLU A 16 -12.72 -27.26 -17.90
C GLU A 16 -12.11 -28.45 -18.65
N GLU A 17 -11.95 -29.61 -18.00
CA GLU A 17 -11.30 -30.78 -18.59
C GLU A 17 -12.01 -31.28 -19.86
N SER A 18 -13.34 -31.22 -19.86
CA SER A 18 -14.17 -31.69 -20.96
C SER A 18 -14.19 -30.73 -22.17
N CYS A 19 -13.79 -29.47 -21.99
CA CYS A 19 -13.76 -28.45 -23.04
C CYS A 19 -12.68 -27.41 -22.76
N PRO A 20 -11.38 -27.77 -22.80
CA PRO A 20 -10.30 -26.91 -22.31
C PRO A 20 -10.09 -25.65 -23.16
N ILE A 21 -10.48 -25.69 -24.43
CA ILE A 21 -10.41 -24.59 -25.38
C ILE A 21 -11.76 -24.43 -26.09
N ALA A 22 -12.19 -23.19 -26.28
CA ALA A 22 -13.37 -22.81 -27.04
C ALA A 22 -13.08 -21.64 -27.98
N GLU A 23 -13.93 -21.47 -28.99
CA GLU A 23 -13.82 -20.37 -29.96
C GLU A 23 -14.86 -19.27 -29.72
N THR A 24 -15.95 -19.63 -29.02
CA THR A 24 -17.03 -18.70 -28.68
C THR A 24 -17.54 -18.91 -27.26
N ILE A 25 -18.04 -17.84 -26.64
CA ILE A 25 -18.72 -17.90 -25.35
C ILE A 25 -19.89 -16.91 -25.31
N SER A 26 -21.04 -17.36 -24.83
CA SER A 26 -22.21 -16.53 -24.58
C SER A 26 -22.24 -16.14 -23.11
N ILE A 27 -22.44 -14.86 -22.82
CA ILE A 27 -22.51 -14.30 -21.46
C ILE A 27 -23.85 -13.61 -21.29
N ASN A 28 -24.60 -14.01 -20.27
CA ASN A 28 -25.87 -13.41 -19.88
C ASN A 28 -25.77 -12.92 -18.45
N ASN A 29 -25.81 -11.60 -18.25
CA ASN A 29 -25.79 -10.97 -16.92
C ASN A 29 -24.60 -11.42 -16.06
N GLY A 30 -23.41 -11.45 -16.65
CA GLY A 30 -22.16 -11.81 -15.96
C GLY A 30 -21.95 -13.31 -15.76
N LYS A 31 -22.87 -14.16 -16.23
CA LYS A 31 -22.73 -15.63 -16.18
C LYS A 31 -22.51 -16.19 -17.58
N ILE A 32 -21.69 -17.23 -17.67
CA ILE A 32 -21.55 -18.01 -18.90
C ILE A 32 -22.87 -18.73 -19.17
N ALA A 33 -23.47 -18.46 -20.33
CA ALA A 33 -24.72 -19.05 -20.80
C ALA A 33 -24.51 -20.16 -21.83
N GLY A 34 -23.34 -20.17 -22.49
CA GLY A 34 -22.98 -21.20 -23.46
C GLY A 34 -21.50 -21.11 -23.81
N ILE A 35 -20.88 -22.27 -24.04
CA ILE A 35 -19.51 -22.42 -24.52
C ILE A 35 -19.61 -23.10 -25.89
N ASN A 36 -18.98 -22.53 -26.92
CA ASN A 36 -19.18 -22.97 -28.30
C ASN A 36 -20.65 -23.01 -28.74
N ALA A 37 -21.49 -22.20 -28.09
CA ALA A 37 -22.92 -22.12 -28.30
C ALA A 37 -23.35 -20.65 -28.19
N ILE A 38 -23.46 -19.98 -29.34
CA ILE A 38 -23.90 -18.59 -29.43
C ILE A 38 -25.41 -18.47 -29.28
N ASP A 39 -25.89 -17.39 -28.65
CA ASP A 39 -27.31 -17.02 -28.71
C ASP A 39 -27.50 -15.95 -29.78
N ALA A 40 -28.31 -16.24 -30.80
CA ALA A 40 -28.59 -15.33 -31.91
C ALA A 40 -29.27 -14.01 -31.47
N ASN A 41 -29.89 -13.99 -30.28
CA ASN A 41 -30.49 -12.78 -29.71
C ASN A 41 -29.47 -11.89 -28.99
N PHE A 42 -28.22 -12.35 -28.83
CA PHE A 42 -27.17 -11.60 -28.16
C PHE A 42 -26.31 -10.86 -29.19
N LYS A 43 -25.82 -9.68 -28.83
CA LYS A 43 -24.85 -8.97 -29.67
C LYS A 43 -23.52 -9.72 -29.66
N SER A 44 -22.85 -9.83 -30.80
CA SER A 44 -21.52 -10.45 -30.90
C SER A 44 -20.41 -9.41 -30.86
N ILE A 45 -19.33 -9.72 -30.15
CA ILE A 45 -18.02 -9.07 -30.24
C ILE A 45 -17.05 -10.05 -30.88
N ASP A 46 -16.45 -9.65 -31.99
CA ASP A 46 -15.35 -10.36 -32.64
C ASP A 46 -14.04 -10.06 -31.91
N LEU A 47 -13.40 -11.11 -31.40
CA LEU A 47 -12.13 -11.04 -30.67
C LEU A 47 -10.90 -11.05 -31.57
N GLN A 48 -11.06 -11.25 -32.88
CA GLN A 48 -9.98 -11.23 -33.88
C GLN A 48 -8.80 -12.15 -33.51
N GLY A 49 -9.10 -13.33 -32.98
CA GLY A 49 -8.13 -14.32 -32.52
C GLY A 49 -7.52 -14.06 -31.14
N ALA A 50 -7.97 -13.03 -30.41
CA ALA A 50 -7.47 -12.76 -29.06
C ALA A 50 -7.79 -13.90 -28.08
N THR A 51 -6.92 -14.06 -27.08
CA THR A 51 -7.07 -15.09 -26.05
C THR A 51 -7.93 -14.58 -24.89
N VAL A 52 -8.89 -15.40 -24.46
CA VAL A 52 -9.69 -15.18 -23.23
C VAL A 52 -9.30 -16.22 -22.21
N ILE A 53 -9.05 -15.79 -20.97
CA ILE A 53 -8.77 -16.65 -19.83
C ILE A 53 -9.72 -16.32 -18.68
N PRO A 54 -9.93 -17.22 -17.72
CA PRO A 54 -10.64 -16.87 -16.49
C PRO A 54 -9.91 -15.73 -15.78
N GLY A 55 -10.68 -14.84 -15.14
CA GLY A 55 -10.10 -13.76 -14.34
C GLY A 55 -9.23 -14.31 -13.21
N PHE A 56 -8.19 -13.58 -12.84
CA PHE A 56 -7.36 -13.94 -11.70
C PHE A 56 -8.17 -13.92 -10.40
N VAL A 57 -7.95 -14.92 -9.55
CA VAL A 57 -8.53 -15.01 -8.21
C VAL A 57 -7.38 -15.03 -7.21
N ASP A 58 -7.32 -14.02 -6.35
CA ASP A 58 -6.40 -13.98 -5.23
C ASP A 58 -7.10 -14.55 -3.98
N ALA A 59 -6.63 -15.69 -3.50
CA ALA A 59 -7.20 -16.37 -2.33
C ALA A 59 -6.76 -15.75 -0.99
N HIS A 60 -5.72 -14.90 -0.99
CA HIS A 60 -5.19 -14.31 0.24
C HIS A 60 -4.53 -12.95 -0.03
N PHE A 61 -5.27 -11.89 0.24
CA PHE A 61 -4.81 -10.53 0.14
C PHE A 61 -5.26 -9.68 1.33
N HIS A 62 -4.51 -8.62 1.60
CA HIS A 62 -4.88 -7.62 2.60
C HIS A 62 -5.29 -6.31 1.89
N LEU A 63 -6.54 -6.24 1.41
CA LEU A 63 -7.01 -5.10 0.60
C LEU A 63 -6.86 -3.76 1.31
N VAL A 64 -7.23 -3.70 2.59
CA VAL A 64 -7.08 -2.52 3.43
C VAL A 64 -5.61 -2.08 3.52
N ASN A 65 -4.67 -3.03 3.63
CA ASN A 65 -3.25 -2.70 3.67
C ASN A 65 -2.73 -2.24 2.30
N LEU A 66 -3.30 -2.73 1.20
CA LEU A 66 -2.99 -2.25 -0.14
C LEU A 66 -3.47 -0.80 -0.32
N GLY A 67 -4.73 -0.50 0.00
CA GLY A 67 -5.26 0.86 -0.08
C GLY A 67 -4.55 1.82 0.88
N LYS A 68 -4.23 1.39 2.10
CA LYS A 68 -3.44 2.18 3.07
C LYS A 68 -2.06 2.57 2.55
N GLN A 69 -1.44 1.78 1.68
CA GLN A 69 -0.17 2.16 1.05
C GLN A 69 -0.30 3.37 0.12
N THR A 70 -1.50 3.68 -0.39
CA THR A 70 -1.73 4.87 -1.23
C THR A 70 -1.70 6.17 -0.42
N ASP A 71 -2.04 6.11 0.88
CA ASP A 71 -1.96 7.26 1.78
C ASP A 71 -0.57 7.45 2.39
N SER A 72 0.20 6.37 2.51
CA SER A 72 1.55 6.35 3.07
C SER A 72 2.60 6.78 2.03
N LEU A 73 3.65 7.45 2.48
CA LEU A 73 4.81 7.75 1.64
C LEU A 73 5.54 6.45 1.26
N ASN A 74 5.73 6.22 -0.04
CA ASN A 74 6.61 5.16 -0.52
C ASN A 74 8.07 5.62 -0.53
N LEU A 75 8.89 4.96 0.30
CA LEU A 75 10.30 5.27 0.52
C LEU A 75 11.25 4.17 0.00
N LYS A 76 10.74 3.10 -0.65
CA LYS A 76 11.47 1.86 -1.01
C LYS A 76 12.71 2.06 -1.91
N ASN A 77 12.86 3.22 -2.53
CA ASN A 77 13.95 3.53 -3.46
C ASN A 77 14.70 4.82 -3.14
N CYS A 78 14.38 5.49 -2.03
CA CYS A 78 15.07 6.71 -1.66
C CYS A 78 16.55 6.43 -1.38
N LYS A 79 17.42 7.32 -1.87
CA LYS A 79 18.88 7.18 -1.80
C LYS A 79 19.53 8.01 -0.72
N SER A 80 18.76 8.84 -0.02
CA SER A 80 19.24 9.61 1.11
C SER A 80 18.12 9.98 2.08
N SER A 81 18.51 10.35 3.30
CA SER A 81 17.63 10.95 4.31
C SER A 81 17.00 12.25 3.83
N HIS A 82 17.71 13.06 3.03
CA HIS A 82 17.23 14.33 2.49
C HIS A 82 16.11 14.13 1.45
N GLU A 83 16.23 13.12 0.58
CA GLU A 83 15.17 12.79 -0.39
C GLU A 83 13.86 12.39 0.33
N ILE A 84 13.99 11.69 1.46
CA ILE A 84 12.85 11.34 2.31
C ILE A 84 12.26 12.60 2.96
N ALA A 85 13.11 13.49 3.48
CA ALA A 85 12.69 14.75 4.08
C ALA A 85 11.92 15.63 3.07
N ASP A 86 12.36 15.68 1.81
CA ASP A 86 11.65 16.37 0.73
C ASP A 86 10.25 15.78 0.49
N LYS A 87 10.14 14.44 0.45
CA LYS A 87 8.84 13.75 0.30
C LYS A 87 7.90 14.05 1.47
N VAL A 88 8.43 14.07 2.69
CA VAL A 88 7.69 14.45 3.90
C VAL A 88 7.18 15.89 3.78
N LEU A 89 8.03 16.83 3.39
CA LEU A 89 7.65 18.23 3.22
C LEU A 89 6.56 18.41 2.16
N GLN A 90 6.63 17.70 1.03
CA GLN A 90 5.59 17.76 -0.01
C GLN A 90 4.26 17.15 0.45
N LYS A 91 4.30 16.08 1.27
CA LYS A 91 3.09 15.49 1.85
C LYS A 91 2.45 16.42 2.87
N SER A 92 3.25 17.04 3.75
CA SER A 92 2.78 17.98 4.78
C SER A 92 1.92 19.11 4.20
N LYS A 93 2.26 19.64 3.02
CA LYS A 93 1.49 20.71 2.34
C LYS A 93 0.05 20.35 1.97
N LYS A 94 -0.29 19.06 1.98
CA LYS A 94 -1.61 18.54 1.59
C LYS A 94 -2.41 18.03 2.79
N LEU A 95 -1.87 18.16 3.99
CA LEU A 95 -2.45 17.61 5.21
C LEU A 95 -2.74 18.73 6.20
N ASP A 96 -3.78 18.53 7.00
CA ASP A 96 -4.08 19.38 8.13
C ASP A 96 -3.05 19.16 9.26
N PHE A 97 -3.07 20.02 10.27
CA PHE A 97 -2.00 20.08 11.28
C PHE A 97 -2.01 18.90 12.26
N ASP A 98 -3.15 18.23 12.43
CA ASP A 98 -3.36 17.07 13.32
C ASP A 98 -3.25 15.71 12.59
N GLU A 99 -3.13 15.73 11.26
CA GLU A 99 -2.95 14.53 10.46
C GLU A 99 -1.52 13.97 10.57
N PHE A 100 -1.39 12.65 10.50
CA PHE A 100 -0.09 11.97 10.58
C PHE A 100 0.56 11.84 9.20
N ILE A 101 1.86 12.12 9.13
CA ILE A 101 2.68 11.76 7.97
C ILE A 101 3.25 10.37 8.20
N LEU A 102 2.63 9.38 7.56
CA LEU A 102 3.09 8.00 7.59
C LEU A 102 3.92 7.68 6.33
N GLY A 103 4.97 6.88 6.49
CA GLY A 103 5.77 6.39 5.37
C GLY A 103 6.27 4.96 5.60
N PHE A 104 6.60 4.26 4.52
CA PHE A 104 7.14 2.90 4.58
C PHE A 104 8.27 2.69 3.56
N GLY A 105 9.29 1.96 3.99
CA GLY A 105 10.26 1.32 3.09
C GLY A 105 11.62 1.99 3.03
N TRP A 106 11.93 2.93 3.91
CA TRP A 106 13.27 3.51 3.93
C TRP A 106 14.31 2.45 4.31
N ASP A 107 15.50 2.55 3.72
CA ASP A 107 16.58 1.59 3.94
C ASP A 107 17.92 2.31 3.81
N HIS A 108 18.51 2.67 4.95
CA HIS A 108 19.79 3.38 4.97
C HIS A 108 20.92 2.58 4.31
N ASN A 109 20.83 1.24 4.22
CA ASN A 109 21.84 0.43 3.53
C ASN A 109 21.94 0.74 2.03
N LYS A 110 20.89 1.31 1.45
CA LYS A 110 20.82 1.72 0.05
C LYS A 110 21.21 3.19 -0.17
N TRP A 111 21.53 3.92 0.90
CA TRP A 111 21.99 5.29 0.82
C TRP A 111 23.51 5.35 0.64
N ASP A 112 24.00 6.43 0.03
CA ASP A 112 25.41 6.55 -0.33
C ASP A 112 26.36 6.46 0.89
N ASN A 113 25.94 7.02 2.03
CA ASN A 113 26.74 7.04 3.26
C ASN A 113 26.45 5.86 4.20
N LYS A 114 25.34 5.13 4.00
CA LYS A 114 24.88 4.03 4.87
C LYS A 114 24.76 4.37 6.35
N ILE A 115 24.46 5.63 6.66
CA ILE A 115 24.35 6.13 8.03
C ILE A 115 22.87 6.35 8.37
N PHE A 116 22.48 5.99 9.60
CA PHE A 116 21.17 6.34 10.13
C PHE A 116 21.02 7.87 10.20
N PRO A 117 19.84 8.42 9.89
CA PRO A 117 19.64 9.86 9.91
C PRO A 117 19.70 10.42 11.34
N ASP A 118 20.10 11.67 11.46
CA ASP A 118 20.01 12.42 12.71
C ASP A 118 18.59 12.96 12.93
N SER A 119 18.23 13.19 14.19
CA SER A 119 16.91 13.72 14.58
C SER A 119 16.57 15.06 13.93
N ASP A 120 17.58 15.91 13.75
CA ASP A 120 17.48 17.24 13.13
C ASP A 120 16.87 17.21 11.73
N ILE A 121 17.06 16.14 10.96
CA ILE A 121 16.61 16.09 9.56
C ILE A 121 15.08 16.22 9.46
N LEU A 122 14.31 15.54 10.31
CA LEU A 122 12.85 15.68 10.31
C LEU A 122 12.39 16.87 11.15
N ASN A 123 13.11 17.21 12.22
CA ASN A 123 12.72 18.31 13.11
C ASN A 123 12.89 19.69 12.45
N ASN A 124 13.93 19.87 11.62
CA ASN A 124 14.19 21.12 10.89
C ASN A 124 13.27 21.34 9.70
N LEU A 125 12.37 20.40 9.38
CA LEU A 125 11.30 20.64 8.39
C LEU A 125 10.25 21.64 8.90
N HIS A 126 10.20 21.88 10.21
CA HIS A 126 9.25 22.78 10.87
C HIS A 126 7.78 22.52 10.50
N VAL A 127 7.45 21.26 10.22
CA VAL A 127 6.07 20.82 9.96
C VAL A 127 5.34 20.58 11.28
N SER A 128 4.05 20.89 11.33
CA SER A 128 3.23 20.72 12.54
C SER A 128 2.81 19.26 12.79
N GLN A 129 2.79 18.45 11.74
CA GLN A 129 2.33 17.07 11.78
C GLN A 129 3.32 16.12 12.50
N PRO A 130 2.83 15.13 13.25
CA PRO A 130 3.65 14.00 13.67
C PRO A 130 4.08 13.16 12.46
N ILE A 131 5.37 12.82 12.41
CA ILE A 131 5.97 12.02 11.33
C ILE A 131 6.37 10.65 11.90
N ILE A 132 5.95 9.58 11.24
CA ILE A 132 6.33 8.20 11.58
C ILE A 132 6.65 7.44 10.29
N LEU A 133 7.94 7.16 10.07
CA LEU A 133 8.42 6.50 8.86
C LEU A 133 8.96 5.11 9.21
N THR A 134 8.33 4.07 8.66
CA THR A 134 8.70 2.67 8.92
C THR A 134 9.79 2.20 7.98
N ARG A 135 10.81 1.55 8.54
CA ARG A 135 11.91 0.95 7.78
C ARG A 135 11.41 -0.22 6.92
N ILE A 136 12.15 -0.58 5.87
CA ILE A 136 11.82 -1.68 4.94
C ILE A 136 11.55 -3.04 5.60
N ASP A 137 12.18 -3.32 6.74
CA ASP A 137 12.00 -4.57 7.50
C ASP A 137 10.83 -4.52 8.49
N GLY A 138 10.22 -3.34 8.72
CA GLY A 138 9.17 -3.16 9.70
C GLY A 138 9.65 -3.08 11.16
N HIS A 139 10.95 -3.16 11.42
CA HIS A 139 11.55 -3.23 12.76
C HIS A 139 12.13 -1.90 13.26
N SER A 140 11.86 -0.80 12.55
CA SER A 140 12.26 0.52 13.03
C SER A 140 11.32 1.63 12.57
N TYR A 141 11.11 2.62 13.44
CA TYR A 141 10.49 3.90 13.09
C TYR A 141 11.52 5.02 13.10
N TRP A 142 11.49 5.88 12.09
CA TRP A 142 12.13 7.20 12.10
C TRP A 142 11.06 8.26 12.35
N VAL A 143 11.18 8.99 13.45
CA VAL A 143 10.14 9.89 13.95
C VAL A 143 10.65 11.31 14.18
N ASN A 144 9.75 12.30 14.13
CA ASN A 144 10.06 13.66 14.60
C ASN A 144 9.71 13.83 16.08
N GLN A 145 10.15 14.95 16.67
CA GLN A 145 9.90 15.28 18.06
C GLN A 145 8.41 15.40 18.38
N LYS A 146 7.60 15.85 17.41
CA LYS A 146 6.14 15.93 17.59
C LYS A 146 5.51 14.56 17.84
N ALA A 147 5.90 13.53 17.08
CA ALA A 147 5.42 12.16 17.30
C ALA A 147 5.87 11.60 18.66
N MET A 148 7.10 11.90 19.10
CA MET A 148 7.60 11.50 20.42
C MET A 148 6.85 12.19 21.57
N GLN A 149 6.59 13.50 21.45
CA GLN A 149 5.82 14.26 22.44
C GLN A 149 4.39 13.73 22.57
N LEU A 150 3.73 13.43 21.44
CA LEU A 150 2.37 12.89 21.45
C LEU A 150 2.30 11.48 22.05
N SER A 151 3.36 10.67 21.92
CA SER A 151 3.41 9.33 22.50
C SER A 151 3.81 9.30 23.97
N GLY A 152 4.29 10.42 24.50
CA GLY A 152 4.88 10.48 25.84
C GLY A 152 6.21 9.73 25.96
N LEU A 153 6.88 9.45 24.83
CA LEU A 153 8.19 8.81 24.84
C LEU A 153 9.25 9.78 25.37
N ASP A 154 9.92 9.39 26.44
CA ASP A 154 11.10 10.07 26.97
C ASP A 154 12.36 9.31 26.53
N VAL A 155 13.08 9.88 25.57
CA VAL A 155 14.33 9.30 25.02
C VAL A 155 15.52 9.42 25.98
N SER A 156 15.40 10.17 27.08
CA SER A 156 16.44 10.25 28.11
C SER A 156 16.45 9.03 29.05
N LEU A 157 15.38 8.24 29.05
CA LEU A 157 15.28 6.99 29.80
C LEU A 157 15.96 5.84 29.04
N GLU A 158 16.40 4.82 29.77
CA GLU A 158 16.93 3.61 29.14
C GLU A 158 15.87 2.96 28.22
N PRO A 159 16.24 2.53 26.99
CA PRO A 159 15.31 1.84 26.11
C PRO A 159 14.72 0.57 26.75
N PRO A 160 13.47 0.21 26.43
CA PRO A 160 12.85 -1.00 26.97
C PRO A 160 13.64 -2.24 26.54
N LYS A 161 13.61 -3.29 27.37
CA LYS A 161 14.25 -4.57 27.05
C LYS A 161 13.79 -5.07 25.67
N GLY A 162 14.74 -5.42 24.81
CA GLY A 162 14.44 -5.86 23.44
C GLY A 162 14.06 -4.72 22.49
N GLY A 163 14.41 -3.48 22.83
CA GLY A 163 14.34 -2.32 21.96
C GLY A 163 15.60 -1.48 22.07
N ASN A 164 15.75 -0.53 21.16
CA ASN A 164 16.86 0.43 21.16
C ASN A 164 16.42 1.75 20.55
N ILE A 165 17.16 2.83 20.84
CA ILE A 165 16.97 4.15 20.25
C ILE A 165 18.31 4.59 19.64
N ILE A 166 18.30 4.99 18.37
CA ILE A 166 19.47 5.52 17.64
C ILE A 166 19.20 6.99 17.28
N ASN A 167 20.19 7.85 17.50
CA ASN A 167 20.18 9.27 17.17
C ASN A 167 18.91 10.01 17.67
N ASP A 168 18.37 9.59 18.82
CA ASP A 168 17.17 10.14 19.46
C ASP A 168 15.91 10.22 18.57
N CYS A 169 15.88 9.48 17.46
CA CYS A 169 14.77 9.53 16.50
C CYS A 169 14.47 8.21 15.78
N ILE A 170 15.36 7.21 15.90
CA ILE A 170 15.15 5.88 15.34
C ILE A 170 14.78 4.92 16.47
N LEU A 171 13.54 4.47 16.50
CA LEU A 171 13.01 3.54 17.50
C LEU A 171 13.05 2.13 16.94
N ILE A 172 13.63 1.17 17.67
CA ILE A 172 13.79 -0.22 17.25
C ILE A 172 12.98 -1.15 18.15
N ASP A 173 12.27 -2.09 17.53
CA ASP A 173 11.48 -3.15 18.20
C ASP A 173 10.60 -2.62 19.34
N ASN A 174 10.86 -3.03 20.59
CA ASN A 174 10.01 -2.64 21.73
C ASN A 174 10.03 -1.12 22.00
N ALA A 175 11.04 -0.38 21.55
CA ALA A 175 11.06 1.09 21.66
C ALA A 175 10.02 1.77 20.75
N MET A 176 9.47 1.05 19.76
CA MET A 176 8.43 1.57 18.86
C MET A 176 7.05 1.64 19.53
N GLN A 177 6.82 0.88 20.62
CA GLN A 177 5.49 0.70 21.21
C GLN A 177 4.76 2.00 21.57
N PRO A 178 5.38 2.99 22.23
CA PRO A 178 4.69 4.24 22.58
C PRO A 178 4.20 4.98 21.33
N VAL A 179 5.05 5.08 20.31
CA VAL A 179 4.69 5.73 19.04
C VAL A 179 3.65 4.92 18.28
N GLN A 180 3.73 3.59 18.31
CA GLN A 180 2.74 2.73 17.67
C GLN A 180 1.33 2.93 18.26
N ALA A 181 1.23 3.19 19.57
CA ALA A 181 -0.04 3.38 20.27
C ALA A 181 -0.80 4.64 19.84
N ILE A 182 -0.10 5.66 19.34
CA ILE A 182 -0.71 6.92 18.87
C ILE A 182 -1.04 6.93 17.38
N ILE A 183 -0.62 5.91 16.61
CA ILE A 183 -0.94 5.83 15.18
C ILE A 183 -2.47 5.73 15.05
N PRO A 184 -3.12 6.64 14.30
CA PRO A 184 -4.56 6.61 14.15
C PRO A 184 -5.04 5.28 13.58
N LYS A 185 -6.07 4.72 14.22
CA LYS A 185 -6.81 3.61 13.63
C LYS A 185 -7.57 4.12 12.40
N PRO A 186 -7.64 3.35 11.31
CA PRO A 186 -8.46 3.72 10.17
C PRO A 186 -9.91 3.97 10.58
N SER A 187 -10.50 5.08 10.13
CA SER A 187 -11.95 5.30 10.20
C SER A 187 -12.66 4.51 9.09
N GLU A 188 -13.97 4.34 9.20
CA GLU A 188 -14.77 3.71 8.13
C GLU A 188 -14.58 4.44 6.79
N LYS A 189 -14.59 5.77 6.79
CA LYS A 189 -14.34 6.59 5.60
C LYS A 189 -12.95 6.35 4.97
N ASN A 190 -11.92 6.11 5.80
CA ASN A 190 -10.60 5.76 5.29
C ASN A 190 -10.64 4.39 4.62
N VAL A 191 -11.32 3.42 5.24
CA VAL A 191 -11.45 2.06 4.70
C VAL A 191 -12.24 2.05 3.39
N GLU A 192 -13.36 2.77 3.31
CA GLU A 192 -14.15 2.91 2.07
C GLU A 192 -13.28 3.42 0.92
N ARG A 193 -12.59 4.54 1.13
CA ARG A 193 -11.66 5.11 0.12
C ARG A 193 -10.55 4.14 -0.30
N TRP A 194 -10.15 3.20 0.56
CA TRP A 194 -9.09 2.23 0.27
C TRP A 194 -9.54 1.01 -0.51
N ILE A 195 -10.83 0.71 -0.52
CA ILE A 195 -11.39 -0.49 -1.16
C ILE A 195 -12.26 -0.18 -2.38
N GLU A 196 -12.57 1.10 -2.62
CA GLU A 196 -13.18 1.64 -3.85
C GLU A 196 -12.19 1.74 -5.01
#